data_AF-A0A940KUQ9-F1
#
_entry.id   AF-A0A940KUQ9-F1
#
_cell.length_a   1.000
_cell.length_b   1.000
_cell.length_c   1.000
_cell.angle_alpha   90.00
_cell.angle_beta   90.00
_cell.angle_gamma   90.00
#
_symmetry.space_group_name_H-M   'P 1'
#
loop_
_entity.id
_entity.type
_entity.pdbx_description
1 polymer ?
#
loop_
_entity_poly.entity_id
_entity_poly.type
_entity_poly.pdbx_seq_one_letter_code
_entity_poly.pdbx_strand_id
1 'polypeptide(L)' 'MHNAPDELALQIADLRYTLSRDIPAMKRHVRIQTGYGSVEFYGTQARKIAALCEELLRRKLQRLGRQRGLRR' A
#
# COMPACT_ATOMS: atom_id res chain seq x y z
N MET A 1 15.74 -17.23 17.13
CA MET A 1 14.45 -17.69 16.57
C MET A 1 13.61 -16.44 16.31
N HIS A 2 13.42 -16.06 15.05
CA HIS A 2 12.68 -14.84 14.66
C HIS A 2 11.20 -15.20 14.53
N ASN A 3 10.33 -14.61 15.35
CA ASN A 3 8.91 -14.93 15.40
C ASN A 3 8.18 -14.38 14.15
N ALA A 4 8.06 -15.21 13.12
CA ALA A 4 7.23 -14.98 11.93
C ALA A 4 5.80 -14.43 12.18
N PRO A 5 5.07 -14.77 13.28
CA PRO A 5 3.75 -14.19 13.53
C PRO A 5 3.75 -12.67 13.80
N ASP A 6 4.80 -12.13 14.41
CA ASP A 6 4.89 -10.70 14.73
C ASP A 6 5.16 -9.86 13.47
N GLU A 7 5.96 -10.41 12.56
CA GLU A 7 6.31 -9.76 11.29
C GLU A 7 5.08 -9.61 10.37
N LEU A 8 4.25 -10.65 10.27
CA LEU A 8 2.99 -10.58 9.52
C LEU A 8 2.00 -9.57 10.11
N ALA A 9 1.99 -9.45 11.45
CA ALA A 9 1.16 -8.46 12.13
C ALA A 9 1.60 -7.03 11.83
N LEU A 10 2.91 -6.79 11.86
CA LEU A 10 3.51 -5.51 11.51
C LEU A 10 3.22 -5.14 10.06
N GLN A 11 3.44 -6.07 9.12
CA GLN A 11 3.15 -5.85 7.69
C GLN A 11 1.67 -5.51 7.43
N ILE A 12 0.74 -6.15 8.14
CA ILE A 12 -0.69 -5.84 8.05
C ILE A 12 -0.98 -4.42 8.59
N ALA A 13 -0.35 -4.03 9.71
CA ALA A 13 -0.51 -2.70 10.28
C ALA A 13 0.03 -1.62 9.34
N ASP A 14 1.21 -1.82 8.77
CA ASP A 14 1.84 -0.90 7.81
C ASP A 14 0.98 -0.73 6.55
N LEU A 15 0.41 -1.81 6.01
CA LEU A 15 -0.49 -1.71 4.87
C LEU A 15 -1.77 -0.94 5.18
N ARG A 16 -2.35 -1.16 6.38
CA ARG A 16 -3.53 -0.41 6.82
C ARG A 16 -3.21 1.08 6.97
N TYR A 17 -2.04 1.39 7.51
CA TYR A 17 -1.56 2.75 7.66
C TYR A 17 -1.31 3.43 6.31
N THR A 18 -0.66 2.74 5.38
CA THR A 18 -0.43 3.22 4.01
C THR A 18 -1.75 3.51 3.29
N LEU A 19 -2.73 2.60 3.43
CA LEU A 19 -4.07 2.77 2.86
C LEU A 19 -4.83 3.96 3.45
N SER A 20 -4.66 4.25 4.74
CA SER A 20 -5.40 5.33 5.43
C SER A 20 -4.74 6.70 5.28
N ARG A 21 -3.40 6.77 5.19
CA ARG A 21 -2.65 8.03 5.14
C ARG A 21 -2.16 8.36 3.75
N ASP A 22 -1.43 7.45 3.12
CA ASP A 22 -0.65 7.76 1.92
C ASP A 22 -1.53 7.76 0.67
N ILE A 23 -2.51 6.85 0.57
CA ILE A 23 -3.43 6.81 -0.57
C ILE A 23 -4.26 8.11 -0.71
N PRO A 24 -4.87 8.67 0.36
CA PRO A 24 -5.53 9.98 0.27
C PRO A 24 -4.59 11.12 -0.14
N ALA A 25 -3.33 11.10 0.30
CA ALA A 25 -2.33 12.09 -0.12
C ALA A 25 -2.01 11.95 -1.62
N MET A 26 -1.82 10.71 -2.09
CA MET A 26 -1.59 10.39 -3.50
C MET A 26 -2.72 10.86 -4.42
N LYS A 27 -3.98 10.86 -3.94
CA LYS A 27 -5.12 11.40 -4.73
C LYS A 27 -4.97 12.89 -5.06
N ARG A 28 -4.13 13.63 -4.34
CA ARG A 28 -3.84 15.05 -4.58
C ARG A 28 -2.64 15.25 -5.51
N HIS A 29 -1.57 14.51 -5.26
CA HIS A 29 -0.31 14.60 -6.00
C HIS A 29 0.47 13.29 -5.86
N VAL A 30 1.02 12.77 -6.96
CA VAL A 30 1.93 11.62 -6.95
C VAL A 30 3.25 12.05 -7.54
N ARG A 31 4.33 11.82 -6.81
CA ARG A 31 5.70 11.95 -7.33
C ARG A 31 6.34 10.58 -7.39
N ILE A 32 6.78 10.18 -8.58
CA ILE A 32 7.55 8.97 -8.81
C ILE A 32 9.01 9.37 -9.01
N GLN A 33 9.87 8.92 -8.11
CA GLN A 33 11.31 9.15 -8.21
C GLN A 33 11.95 8.00 -8.97
N THR A 34 12.72 8.33 -10.00
CA THR A 34 13.42 7.40 -10.88
C THR A 34 14.92 7.70 -10.86
N GLY A 35 15.74 6.79 -11.38
CA GLY A 35 17.19 7.03 -11.51
C GLY A 35 17.54 8.21 -12.44
N TYR A 36 16.61 8.64 -13.28
CA TYR A 36 16.81 9.72 -14.26
C TYR A 36 16.17 11.05 -13.84
N GLY A 37 15.51 11.10 -12.68
CA GLY A 37 14.77 12.28 -12.21
C GLY A 37 13.41 11.91 -11.62
N SER A 38 12.53 12.90 -11.44
CA SER A 38 11.19 12.68 -10.88
C SER A 38 10.10 13.01 -11.88
N VAL A 39 9.05 12.18 -11.90
CA VAL A 39 7.82 12.40 -12.64
C VAL A 39 6.72 12.75 -11.65
N GLU A 40 6.02 13.86 -11.90
CA GLU A 40 4.96 14.36 -11.02
C GLU A 40 3.62 14.31 -11.73
N PHE A 41 2.60 13.81 -11.02
CA PHE A 41 1.23 13.67 -11.50
C PHE A 41 0.29 14.44 -10.61
N TYR A 42 -0.63 15.17 -11.24
CA TYR A 42 -1.59 16.05 -10.58
C TYR A 42 -3.02 15.70 -10.99
N GLY A 43 -3.99 16.19 -10.19
CA GLY A 43 -5.41 16.12 -10.50
C GLY A 43 -5.88 14.70 -10.85
N THR A 44 -6.51 14.56 -12.03
CA THR A 44 -7.09 13.28 -12.47
C THR A 44 -6.06 12.16 -12.62
N GLN A 45 -4.83 12.46 -13.04
CA GLN A 45 -3.78 11.45 -13.21
C GLN A 45 -3.33 10.89 -11.86
N ALA A 46 -3.11 11.78 -10.88
CA ALA A 46 -2.78 11.41 -9.51
C ALA A 46 -3.87 10.50 -8.90
N ARG A 47 -5.15 10.82 -9.12
CA ARG A 47 -6.28 9.99 -8.67
C ARG A 47 -6.28 8.59 -9.28
N LYS A 48 -6.00 8.47 -10.59
CA LYS A 48 -5.94 7.17 -11.28
C LYS A 48 -4.81 6.30 -10.72
N ILE A 49 -3.64 6.89 -10.50
CA ILE A 49 -2.50 6.18 -9.92
C ILE A 49 -2.80 5.76 -8.48
N ALA A 50 -3.35 6.67 -7.66
CA ALA A 50 -3.74 6.37 -6.30
C ALA A 50 -4.78 5.24 -6.22
N ALA A 51 -5.75 5.19 -7.14
CA ALA A 51 -6.74 4.12 -7.21
C ALA A 51 -6.10 2.75 -7.52
N LEU A 52 -5.16 2.70 -8.45
CA LEU A 52 -4.42 1.47 -8.77
C LEU A 52 -3.61 0.99 -7.54
N CYS A 53 -2.90 1.90 -6.88
CA CYS A 53 -2.16 1.57 -5.66
C CYS A 53 -3.10 1.08 -4.54
N GLU A 54 -4.25 1.74 -4.35
CA GLU A 54 -5.26 1.34 -3.37
C GLU A 54 -5.74 -0.09 -3.61
N GLU A 55 -6.03 -0.44 -4.87
CA GLU A 55 -6.47 -1.78 -5.25
C GLU A 55 -5.39 -2.84 -4.96
N LEU A 56 -4.14 -2.60 -5.36
CA LEU A 56 -3.03 -3.52 -5.14
C LEU A 56 -2.75 -3.75 -3.65
N LEU A 57 -2.77 -2.69 -2.84
CA LEU A 57 -2.55 -2.78 -1.40
C LEU A 57 -3.69 -3.53 -0.70
N ARG A 58 -4.95 -3.31 -1.11
CA ARG A 58 -6.10 -4.06 -0.58
C ARG A 58 -6.01 -5.56 -0.91
N ARG A 59 -5.64 -5.91 -2.15
CA ARG A 59 -5.41 -7.31 -2.56
C ARG A 59 -4.29 -7.95 -1.72
N LYS A 60 -3.18 -7.23 -1.49
CA LYS A 60 -2.08 -7.68 -0.63
C LYS A 60 -2.55 -7.89 0.81
N LEU A 61 -3.30 -6.94 1.37
CA LEU A 61 -3.84 -7.03 2.73
C LEU A 61 -4.77 -8.25 2.90
N GLN A 62 -5.65 -8.52 1.92
CA GLN A 62 -6.52 -9.71 1.94
C GLN A 62 -5.69 -11.00 1.93
N ARG A 63 -4.64 -11.07 1.10
CA ARG A 63 -3.75 -12.23 1.03
C ARG A 63 -3.05 -12.48 2.37
N LEU A 64 -2.50 -11.43 2.99
CA LEU A 64 -1.86 -11.53 4.31
C LEU A 64 -2.87 -11.91 5.42
N GLY A 65 -4.09 -11.38 5.36
CA GLY A 65 -5.16 -11.76 6.28
C GLY A 65 -5.51 -13.25 6.20
N ARG A 66 -5.54 -13.82 4.99
CA ARG A 66 -5.71 -15.27 4.78
C ARG A 66 -4.54 -16.08 5.33
N GLN A 67 -3.31 -15.61 5.14
CA GLN A 67 -2.11 -16.27 5.69
C GLN A 67 -2.10 -16.28 7.22
N ARG A 68 -2.53 -15.18 7.85
CA ARG A 68 -2.71 -15.08 9.30
C ARG A 68 -3.88 -15.94 9.82
N GLY A 69 -4.85 -16.24 8.97
CA GLY A 69 -6.08 -16.98 9.28
C GLY A 69 -6.17 -18.41 8.75
N LEU A 70 -5.08 -19.01 8.25
CA LEU A 70 -5.03 -20.43 7.86
C LEU A 70 -4.86 -21.32 9.10
N ARG A 71 -5.91 -21.37 9.92
CA ARG A 71 -6.41 -22.53 10.68
C ARG A 71 -7.82 -22.16 11.17
N ARG A 72 -8.81 -22.37 10.32
CA ARG A 72 -10.09 -22.90 10.76
C ARG A 72 -10.28 -24.23 10.04
#